data_AF-A0A2E7TF57-F1
#
_entry.id   AF-A0A2E7TF57-F1
#
_cell.length_a   1.000
_cell.length_b   1.000
_cell.length_c   1.000
_cell.angle_alpha   90.00
_cell.angle_beta   90.00
_cell.angle_gamma   90.00
#
_symmetry.space_group_name_H-M   'P 1'
#
loop_
_entity.id
_entity.type
_entity.pdbx_description
1 polymer ?
#
loop_
_entity_poly.entity_id
_entity_poly.type
_entity_poly.pdbx_seq_one_letter_code
_entity_poly.pdbx_strand_id
1 'polypeptide(L)' 'MDSTYYNTVKQLENSGIDSEYIQGWVGGYLGNPEREEQRQTEPYRVGYKDGKEKNTDHSSKHRVP' A
#
# COMPACT_ATOMS: atom_id res chain seq x y z
N MET A 1 16.23 8.90 6.59
CA MET A 1 15.26 8.10 5.81
C MET A 1 14.67 7.07 6.75
N ASP A 2 13.34 6.96 6.82
CA ASP A 2 12.66 5.98 7.67
C ASP A 2 12.86 4.56 7.14
N SER A 3 13.69 3.77 7.82
CA SER A 3 14.05 2.42 7.37
C SER A 3 12.84 1.49 7.24
N THR A 4 11.79 1.69 8.04
CA THR A 4 10.58 0.86 7.98
C THR A 4 9.86 1.08 6.66
N TYR A 5 9.63 2.34 6.28
CA TYR A 5 8.99 2.67 5.02
C TYR A 5 9.71 2.05 3.81
N TYR A 6 11.03 2.28 3.69
CA TYR A 6 11.80 1.78 2.56
C TYR A 6 11.83 0.26 2.50
N ASN A 7 12.00 -0.41 3.64
CA ASN A 7 12.05 -1.86 3.69
C ASN A 7 10.70 -2.48 3.34
N THR A 8 9.59 -1.91 3.83
CA THR A 8 8.24 -2.42 3.52
C THR A 8 7.91 -2.27 2.05
N VAL A 9 8.11 -1.07 1.46
CA VAL A 9 7.83 -0.86 0.03
C VAL A 9 8.69 -1.80 -0.83
N LYS A 10 9.98 -1.92 -0.53
CA LYS A 10 10.89 -2.84 -1.25
C LYS A 10 10.43 -4.30 -1.14
N GLN A 11 9.94 -4.72 0.02
CA GLN A 11 9.42 -6.09 0.20
C GLN A 11 8.14 -6.32 -0.60
N LEU A 12 7.21 -5.36 -0.62
CA LEU A 12 5.97 -5.45 -1.39
C LEU A 12 6.24 -5.51 -2.90
N GLU A 13 7.13 -4.64 -3.40
CA GLU A 13 7.56 -4.64 -4.81
C GLU A 13 8.20 -5.97 -5.21
N ASN A 14 9.16 -6.47 -4.41
CA ASN A 14 9.82 -7.75 -4.67
C ASN A 14 8.88 -8.95 -4.58
N SER A 15 7.77 -8.82 -3.85
CA SER A 15 6.76 -9.88 -3.70
C SER A 15 5.70 -9.86 -4.82
N GLY A 16 5.82 -8.94 -5.79
CA GLY A 16 4.86 -8.82 -6.89
C GLY A 16 3.48 -8.36 -6.42
N ILE A 17 3.42 -7.53 -5.36
CA ILE A 17 2.15 -6.96 -4.91
C ILE A 17 1.68 -5.90 -5.91
N ASP A 18 0.38 -5.84 -6.14
CA ASP A 18 -0.29 -4.87 -7.01
C ASP A 18 0.17 -3.45 -6.67
N SER A 19 0.53 -2.69 -7.71
CA SER A 19 1.02 -1.32 -7.56
C SER A 19 -0.02 -0.40 -6.93
N GLU A 20 -1.32 -0.64 -7.15
CA GLU A 20 -2.39 0.13 -6.51
C GLU A 20 -2.43 -0.11 -5.00
N TYR A 21 -2.21 -1.35 -4.53
CA TYR A 21 -2.06 -1.64 -3.10
C TYR A 21 -0.84 -0.91 -2.53
N ILE A 22 0.31 -0.96 -3.22
CA ILE A 22 1.54 -0.29 -2.77
C ILE A 22 1.33 1.23 -2.69
N GLN A 23 0.69 1.84 -3.69
CA GLN A 23 0.40 3.27 -3.69
C GLN A 23 -0.59 3.67 -2.59
N GLY A 24 -1.59 2.82 -2.32
CA GLY A 24 -2.45 2.97 -1.15
C GLY A 24 -1.63 2.98 0.12
N TRP A 25 -0.81 1.96 0.33
CA TRP A 25 0.03 1.79 1.52
C TRP A 25 0.94 2.99 1.77
N VAL A 26 1.62 3.47 0.73
CA VAL A 26 2.46 4.68 0.80
C VAL A 26 1.64 5.90 1.22
N GLY A 27 0.47 6.10 0.62
CA GLY A 27 -0.44 7.20 0.96
C GLY A 27 -0.88 7.16 2.42
N GLY A 28 -1.29 5.99 2.90
CA GLY A 28 -1.72 5.78 4.27
C GLY A 28 -0.60 5.97 5.29
N TYR A 29 0.59 5.43 5.00
CA TYR A 29 1.77 5.55 5.87
C TYR A 29 2.22 6.99 6.06
N LEU A 30 2.20 7.78 4.98
CA LEU A 30 2.60 9.20 5.00
C LEU A 30 1.49 10.14 5.49
N GLY A 31 0.26 9.63 5.67
CA GLY A 31 -0.89 10.46 6.06
C GLY A 31 -1.35 11.41 4.97
N ASN A 32 -1.15 11.05 3.69
CA ASN A 32 -1.62 11.84 2.57
C ASN A 32 -3.16 11.80 2.49
N PRO A 33 -3.83 12.84 1.96
CA PRO A 33 -5.23 12.73 1.60
C PRO A 33 -5.47 11.54 0.66
N GLU A 34 -6.61 10.88 0.82
CA GLU A 34 -7.03 9.83 -0.10
C GLU A 34 -7.23 10.40 -1.52
N ARG A 35 -7.00 9.56 -2.53
CA ARG A 35 -7.38 9.88 -3.91
C ARG A 35 -8.88 10.12 -4.00
N GLU A 36 -9.29 10.91 -5.00
CA GLU A 36 -10.70 11.08 -5.40
C GLU A 36 -11.40 9.72 -5.48
N GLU A 37 -12.63 9.61 -4.95
CA GLU A 37 -13.35 8.32 -4.83
C GLU A 37 -13.40 7.53 -6.15
N GLN A 38 -13.56 8.22 -7.29
CA GLN A 38 -13.60 7.63 -8.62
C GLN A 38 -12.27 7.01 -9.08
N ARG A 39 -11.15 7.41 -8.48
CA ARG A 39 -9.80 6.91 -8.75
C ARG A 39 -9.36 5.85 -7.74
N GLN A 40 -10.18 5.55 -6.74
CA GLN A 40 -9.87 4.54 -5.75
C GLN A 40 -10.24 3.15 -6.29
N THR A 41 -9.23 2.30 -6.45
CA THR A 41 -9.42 0.87 -6.69
C THR A 41 -9.54 0.12 -5.37
N GLU A 42 -10.06 -1.10 -5.40
CA GLU A 42 -10.11 -1.94 -4.19
C GLU A 42 -8.72 -2.19 -3.59
N PRO A 43 -7.68 -2.58 -4.37
CA PRO A 43 -6.32 -2.71 -3.85
C PRO A 43 -5.81 -1.42 -3.18
N TYR A 44 -6.07 -0.26 -3.78
CA TYR A 44 -5.68 1.03 -3.21
C TYR A 44 -6.33 1.28 -1.85
N ARG A 45 -7.64 1.07 -1.71
CA ARG A 45 -8.36 1.29 -0.45
C ARG A 45 -7.82 0.40 0.67
N VAL A 46 -7.59 -0.88 0.37
CA VAL A 46 -7.03 -1.83 1.33
C VAL A 46 -5.60 -1.43 1.71
N GLY A 47 -4.76 -1.14 0.72
CA GLY A 47 -3.40 -0.69 0.94
C GLY A 47 -3.35 0.57 1.80
N TYR A 48 -4.20 1.55 1.53
CA TYR A 48 -4.27 2.80 2.30
C TYR A 48 -4.61 2.58 3.77
N LYS A 49 -5.56 1.68 4.06
CA LYS A 49 -5.87 1.29 5.43
C LYS A 49 -4.67 0.62 6.13
N ASP A 50 -4.09 -0.40 5.50
CA ASP A 50 -2.92 -1.12 6.03
C ASP A 50 -1.73 -0.16 6.26
N GLY A 51 -1.52 0.79 5.34
CA GLY A 51 -0.50 1.84 5.45
C GLY A 51 -0.69 2.75 6.64
N LYS A 52 -1.93 3.21 6.90
CA LYS A 52 -2.26 4.01 8.09
C LYS A 52 -1.99 3.25 9.39
N GLU A 53 -2.22 1.94 9.38
CA GLU A 53 -1.97 1.04 10.52
C GLU A 53 -0.52 0.54 10.58
N LYS A 54 0.30 0.86 9.57
CA LYS A 54 1.72 0.44 9.41
C LYS A 54 1.91 -1.08 9.41
N ASN A 55 0.96 -1.82 8.85
CA ASN A 55 1.04 -3.27 8.66
C ASN A 55 0.93 -3.62 7.16
N THR A 56 1.01 -4.90 6.80
CA THR A 56 0.83 -5.37 5.41
C THR A 56 -0.08 -6.60 5.36
N ASP A 57 -1.02 -6.69 6.30
CA ASP A 57 -1.76 -7.92 6.61
C ASP A 57 -2.57 -8.43 5.41
N HIS A 58 -3.03 -7.52 4.55
CA HIS A 58 -3.85 -7.85 3.39
C HIS A 58 -3.07 -7.87 2.07
N SER A 59 -1.77 -7.56 2.07
CA SER A 59 -0.93 -7.48 0.86
C SER A 59 -0.97 -8.75 0.00
N SER A 60 -0.86 -9.93 0.61
CA SER A 60 -0.78 -11.21 -0.10
C SER A 60 -1.98 -11.52 -1.00
N LYS A 61 -3.17 -11.00 -0.67
CA LYS A 61 -4.40 -11.13 -1.47
C LYS A 61 -4.35 -10.31 -2.77
N HIS A 62 -3.44 -9.34 -2.83
CA HIS A 62 -3.28 -8.39 -3.93
C HIS A 62 -2.00 -8.70 -4.73
N ARG A 63 -1.49 -9.94 -4.68
CA ARG A 63 -0.34 -10.33 -5.52
C ARG A 63 -0.81 -10.50 -6.96
N VAL A 64 -0.10 -9.88 -7.90
CA VAL A 64 -0.37 -10.07 -9.33
C VAL A 64 0.32 -11.35 -9.84
N PRO A 65 -0.24 -12.04 -10.87
CA PRO A 65 0.34 -13.26 -11.44
C PRO A 65 1.75 -13.10 -12.00
#